data_AF-A0A536G7L7-F1
#
_entry.id   AF-A0A536G7L7-F1
#
_cell.length_a   1.000
_cell.length_b   1.000
_cell.length_c   1.000
_cell.angle_alpha   90.00
_cell.angle_beta   90.00
_cell.angle_gamma   90.00
#
_symmetry.space_group_name_H-M   'P 1'
#
loop_
_entity.id
_entity.type
_entity.pdbx_description
1 polymer ?
#
loop_
_entity_poly.entity_id
_entity_poly.type
_entity_poly.pdbx_seq_one_letter_code
_entity_poly.pdbx_strand_id
1 'polypeptide(L)'
;MQRRKYATDGHKHPVNVIHHEEATFGERLADGIASFIGSWRFLIIQTCLVAIWVSVNTLQATGRIHIDPFPYILLNLAFSTQAAYTGPVLLLAGNRQSQKDRLTLEHAADEADKADMQNVQILKAIEEVTGMTEKNTEVTIQILKHVETLVQENVDELVAAGKRRKTPRT
;
A
#
# COMPACT_ATOMS: atom_id res chain seq x y z
N MET A 1 15.83 23.99 -12.18
CA MET A 1 15.18 22.79 -11.60
C MET A 1 13.79 23.16 -11.11
N GLN A 2 12.75 22.94 -11.93
CA GLN A 2 11.36 23.27 -11.58
C GLN A 2 10.70 22.06 -10.90
N ARG A 3 10.45 22.14 -9.59
CA ARG A 3 9.62 21.17 -8.87
C ARG A 3 8.16 21.41 -9.25
N ARG A 4 7.59 20.54 -10.10
CA ARG A 4 6.13 20.50 -10.31
C ARG A 4 5.45 20.08 -9.01
N LYS A 5 4.60 20.95 -8.49
CA LYS A 5 3.73 20.67 -7.35
C LYS A 5 2.64 19.70 -7.81
N TYR A 6 2.63 18.50 -7.25
CA TYR A 6 1.47 17.61 -7.34
C TYR A 6 0.40 18.17 -6.39
N ALA A 7 -0.67 18.71 -6.97
CA ALA A 7 -1.86 19.10 -6.24
C ALA A 7 -2.50 17.83 -5.66
N THR A 8 -2.55 17.76 -4.33
CA THR A 8 -3.27 16.75 -3.57
C THR A 8 -4.77 17.01 -3.71
N ASP A 9 -5.39 16.35 -4.68
CA ASP A 9 -6.84 16.18 -4.71
C ASP A 9 -7.19 14.77 -4.19
N GLY A 10 -8.27 14.68 -3.43
CA GLY A 10 -8.52 13.65 -2.42
C GLY A 10 -8.37 12.18 -2.86
N HIS A 11 -7.78 11.39 -1.95
CA HIS A 11 -7.84 9.91 -1.84
C HIS A 11 -8.01 9.09 -3.14
N LYS A 12 -7.22 9.42 -4.17
CA LYS A 12 -7.04 8.53 -5.33
C LYS A 12 -5.56 8.22 -5.43
N HIS A 13 -5.21 6.97 -5.15
CA HIS A 13 -3.84 6.49 -5.31
C HIS A 13 -3.36 6.80 -6.75
N PRO A 14 -2.14 7.33 -6.96
CA PRO A 14 -1.66 7.77 -8.27
C PRO A 14 -1.65 6.66 -9.33
N VAL A 15 -1.65 5.40 -8.91
CA VAL A 15 -1.78 4.22 -9.78
C VAL A 15 -3.07 4.26 -10.61
N ASN A 16 -4.15 4.86 -10.10
CA ASN A 16 -5.42 4.91 -10.81
C ASN A 16 -5.51 6.04 -11.86
N VAL A 17 -4.52 6.95 -11.90
CA VAL A 17 -4.55 8.16 -12.74
C VAL A 17 -3.82 7.94 -14.08
N ILE A 18 -2.93 6.95 -14.18
CA ILE A 18 -2.13 6.69 -15.40
C ILE A 18 -2.95 5.97 -16.49
N HIS A 19 -4.12 5.42 -16.19
CA HIS A 19 -4.80 4.46 -17.08
C HIS A 19 -6.00 4.98 -17.88
N HIS A 20 -6.25 6.29 -17.97
CA HIS A 20 -7.51 6.76 -18.56
C HIS A 20 -7.47 7.35 -19.98
N GLU A 21 -6.34 7.38 -20.71
CA GLU A 21 -6.33 8.04 -22.03
C GLU A 21 -6.04 7.14 -23.25
N GLU A 22 -5.66 5.86 -23.09
CA GLU A 22 -5.43 4.95 -24.23
C GLU A 22 -6.09 3.57 -24.07
N ALA A 23 -7.21 3.48 -23.35
CA ALA A 23 -7.90 2.21 -23.19
C ALA A 23 -8.57 1.77 -24.51
N THR A 24 -7.94 0.82 -25.21
CA THR A 24 -8.47 0.17 -26.41
C THR A 24 -9.89 -0.39 -26.16
N PHE A 25 -10.75 -0.51 -27.18
CA PHE A 25 -12.12 -1.01 -27.03
C PHE A 25 -12.19 -2.34 -26.26
N GLY A 26 -11.22 -3.23 -26.47
CA GLY A 26 -11.10 -4.49 -25.73
C GLY A 26 -10.80 -4.33 -24.23
N GLU A 27 -10.07 -3.29 -23.83
CA GLU A 27 -9.77 -3.02 -22.43
C GLU A 27 -10.99 -2.50 -21.67
N ARG A 28 -11.78 -1.63 -22.32
CA ARG A 28 -13.05 -1.14 -21.74
C ARG A 28 -14.06 -2.28 -21.59
N LEU A 29 -14.11 -3.19 -22.56
CA LEU A 29 -14.97 -4.36 -22.50
C LEU A 29 -14.54 -5.30 -21.36
N ALA A 30 -13.23 -5.57 -21.23
CA ALA A 30 -12.70 -6.41 -20.15
C ALA A 30 -13.00 -5.84 -18.76
N ASP A 31 -12.84 -4.53 -18.56
CA ASP A 31 -13.14 -3.85 -17.29
C ASP A 31 -14.65 -3.89 -16.95
N GLY A 32 -15.51 -3.74 -17.96
CA GLY A 32 -16.95 -3.91 -17.80
C GLY A 32 -17.34 -5.35 -17.45
N ILE A 33 -16.69 -6.33 -18.05
CA ILE A 33 -16.98 -7.75 -17.82
C ILE A 33 -16.50 -8.20 -16.42
N ALA A 34 -15.32 -7.76 -15.98
CA ALA A 34 -14.79 -8.08 -14.66
C ALA A 34 -15.71 -7.58 -13.54
N SER A 35 -16.26 -6.37 -13.68
CA SER A 35 -17.21 -5.81 -12.72
C SER A 35 -18.60 -6.45 -12.78
N PHE A 36 -19.02 -6.97 -13.94
CA PHE A 36 -20.33 -7.58 -14.13
C PHE A 36 -20.40 -9.03 -13.64
N ILE A 37 -19.39 -9.85 -13.97
CA ILE A 37 -19.35 -11.29 -13.59
C ILE A 37 -19.14 -11.48 -12.08
N GLY A 38 -18.46 -10.54 -11.40
CA GLY A 38 -18.25 -10.58 -9.95
C GLY A 38 -19.45 -10.14 -9.10
N SER A 39 -20.57 -9.75 -9.71
CA SER A 39 -21.72 -9.19 -8.99
C SER A 39 -22.78 -10.23 -8.65
N TRP A 40 -23.20 -10.28 -7.39
CA TRP A 40 -24.35 -11.07 -6.93
C TRP A 40 -25.64 -10.77 -7.70
N ARG A 41 -25.77 -9.55 -8.25
CA ARG A 41 -26.95 -9.14 -9.03
C ARG A 41 -27.06 -9.88 -10.36
N PHE A 42 -25.93 -10.22 -10.99
CA PHE A 42 -25.92 -10.95 -12.27
C PHE A 42 -26.50 -12.35 -12.11
N LEU A 43 -26.07 -13.08 -11.08
CA LEU A 43 -26.56 -14.43 -10.78
C LEU A 43 -28.08 -14.45 -10.57
N ILE A 44 -28.62 -13.49 -9.79
CA ILE A 44 -30.05 -13.39 -9.53
C ILE A 44 -30.84 -13.15 -10.82
N ILE A 45 -30.40 -12.20 -11.65
CA ILE A 45 -31.07 -11.89 -12.92
C ILE A 45 -31.05 -13.11 -13.86
N GLN A 46 -29.90 -13.77 -14.00
CA GLN A 46 -29.75 -14.96 -14.84
C GLN A 46 -30.67 -16.10 -14.38
N THR A 47 -30.70 -16.40 -13.07
CA THR A 47 -31.57 -17.43 -12.51
C THR A 47 -33.05 -17.10 -12.70
N CYS A 48 -33.46 -15.84 -12.49
CA CYS A 48 -34.84 -15.41 -12.73
C CYS A 48 -35.23 -15.54 -14.21
N LEU A 49 -34.35 -15.15 -15.13
CA LEU A 49 -34.60 -15.26 -16.57
C LEU A 49 -34.83 -16.72 -16.98
N VAL A 50 -33.95 -17.62 -16.52
CA VAL A 50 -34.08 -19.07 -16.79
C VAL A 50 -35.35 -19.63 -16.17
N ALA A 51 -35.67 -19.27 -14.93
CA ALA A 51 -36.88 -19.72 -14.25
C ALA A 51 -38.15 -19.24 -14.96
N ILE A 52 -38.18 -17.98 -15.42
CA ILE A 52 -39.29 -17.43 -16.22
C ILE A 52 -39.40 -18.19 -17.54
N TRP A 53 -38.29 -18.42 -18.23
CA TRP A 53 -38.29 -19.12 -19.52
C TRP A 53 -38.83 -20.55 -19.38
N VAL A 54 -38.36 -21.30 -18.38
CA VAL A 54 -38.85 -22.66 -18.09
C VAL A 54 -40.33 -22.62 -17.71
N SER A 55 -40.76 -21.65 -16.91
CA SER A 55 -42.17 -21.51 -16.49
C SER A 55 -43.09 -21.23 -17.69
N VAL A 56 -42.71 -20.30 -18.58
CA VAL A 56 -43.46 -19.98 -19.80
C VAL A 56 -43.54 -21.19 -20.73
N ASN A 57 -42.42 -21.90 -20.95
CA ASN A 57 -42.42 -23.08 -21.81
C ASN A 57 -43.23 -24.25 -21.22
N THR A 58 -43.19 -24.46 -19.90
CA THR A 58 -43.98 -25.51 -19.23
C THR A 58 -45.48 -25.20 -19.28
N LEU A 59 -45.88 -23.95 -19.10
CA LEU A 59 -47.28 -23.53 -19.22
C LEU A 59 -47.79 -23.62 -20.66
N GLN A 60 -46.95 -23.25 -21.64
CA GLN A 60 -47.28 -23.37 -23.07
C GLN A 60 -47.33 -24.83 -23.55
N ALA A 61 -46.55 -25.74 -22.95
CA ALA A 61 -46.63 -27.17 -23.21
C ALA A 61 -47.99 -27.79 -22.83
N THR A 62 -48.81 -27.09 -22.04
CA THR A 62 -50.20 -27.48 -21.73
C THR A 62 -51.21 -26.96 -22.78
N GLY A 63 -50.77 -26.07 -23.68
CA GLY A 63 -51.56 -25.52 -24.80
C GLY A 63 -51.23 -26.17 -26.15
N ARG A 64 -52.03 -25.87 -27.20
CA ARG A 64 -51.88 -26.47 -28.54
C ARG A 64 -50.63 -26.04 -29.33
N ILE A 65 -49.83 -25.09 -28.84
CA ILE A 65 -48.66 -24.53 -29.54
C ILE A 65 -47.39 -24.90 -28.77
N HIS A 66 -46.56 -25.76 -29.37
CA HIS A 66 -45.31 -26.22 -28.78
C HIS A 66 -44.14 -25.40 -29.36
N ILE A 67 -43.61 -24.46 -28.58
CA ILE A 67 -42.46 -23.64 -28.98
C ILE A 67 -41.12 -24.33 -28.64
N ASP A 68 -41.04 -25.10 -27.54
CA ASP A 68 -39.87 -25.93 -27.18
C ASP A 68 -40.27 -27.14 -26.27
N PRO A 69 -40.53 -28.34 -26.84
CA PRO A 69 -40.85 -29.55 -26.07
C PRO A 69 -39.67 -30.05 -25.22
N PHE A 70 -39.97 -30.75 -24.11
CA PHE A 70 -38.95 -31.43 -23.30
C PHE A 70 -38.14 -32.40 -24.17
N PRO A 71 -36.79 -32.32 -24.26
CA PRO A 71 -35.82 -31.60 -23.41
C PRO A 71 -35.32 -30.28 -24.05
N TYR A 72 -35.89 -29.15 -23.64
CA TYR A 72 -35.61 -27.76 -24.08
C TYR A 72 -34.33 -27.55 -24.92
N ILE A 73 -34.42 -27.79 -26.24
CA ILE A 73 -33.22 -27.87 -27.10
C ILE A 73 -32.63 -26.48 -27.35
N LEU A 74 -33.48 -25.46 -27.43
CA LEU A 74 -33.06 -24.08 -27.67
C LEU A 74 -32.34 -23.51 -26.44
N LEU A 75 -32.84 -23.83 -25.24
CA LEU A 75 -32.20 -23.44 -23.99
C LEU A 75 -30.84 -24.11 -23.84
N ASN A 76 -30.76 -25.42 -24.13
CA ASN A 76 -29.49 -26.14 -24.12
C ASN A 76 -28.48 -25.58 -25.13
N LEU A 77 -28.94 -25.23 -26.34
CA LEU A 77 -28.08 -24.62 -27.35
C LEU A 77 -27.57 -23.25 -26.89
N ALA A 78 -28.45 -22.40 -26.35
CA ALA A 78 -28.09 -21.09 -25.84
C ALA A 78 -27.04 -21.18 -24.70
N PHE A 79 -27.24 -22.08 -23.74
CA PHE A 79 -26.27 -22.31 -22.68
C PHE A 79 -24.94 -22.85 -23.19
N SER A 80 -24.96 -23.75 -24.19
CA SER A 80 -23.75 -24.29 -24.80
C SER A 80 -22.94 -23.19 -25.49
N THR A 81 -23.60 -22.31 -26.25
CA THR A 81 -22.94 -21.14 -26.86
C THR A 81 -22.45 -20.14 -25.81
N GLN A 82 -23.23 -19.91 -24.75
CA GLN A 82 -22.83 -19.04 -23.64
C GLN A 82 -21.54 -19.56 -22.98
N ALA A 83 -21.46 -20.86 -22.69
CA ALA A 83 -20.26 -21.48 -22.12
C ALA A 83 -19.06 -21.37 -23.06
N ALA A 84 -19.26 -21.62 -24.36
CA ALA A 84 -18.21 -21.52 -25.38
C ALA A 84 -17.60 -20.10 -25.48
N TYR A 85 -18.41 -19.05 -25.36
CA TYR A 85 -17.93 -17.67 -25.37
C TYR A 85 -17.38 -17.20 -24.02
N THR A 86 -17.81 -17.81 -22.91
CA THR A 86 -17.36 -17.45 -21.57
C THR A 86 -15.86 -17.70 -21.38
N GLY A 87 -15.32 -18.79 -21.93
CA GLY A 87 -13.90 -19.14 -21.80
C GLY A 87 -12.95 -18.04 -22.31
N PRO A 88 -13.02 -17.63 -23.59
CA PRO A 88 -12.19 -16.56 -24.14
C PRO A 88 -12.34 -15.22 -23.43
N VAL A 89 -13.57 -14.85 -23.10
CA VAL A 89 -13.87 -13.61 -22.37
C VAL A 89 -13.25 -13.61 -20.97
N LEU A 90 -13.38 -14.73 -20.26
CA LEU A 90 -12.80 -14.88 -18.92
C LEU A 90 -11.28 -14.82 -18.96
N LEU A 91 -10.66 -15.40 -19.99
CA LEU A 91 -9.20 -15.33 -20.20
C LEU A 91 -8.74 -13.89 -20.46
N LEU A 92 -9.47 -13.13 -21.29
CA LEU A 92 -9.16 -11.72 -21.56
C LEU A 92 -9.34 -10.86 -20.31
N ALA A 93 -10.44 -11.05 -19.57
CA ALA A 93 -10.69 -10.36 -18.31
C ALA A 93 -9.63 -10.69 -17.26
N GLY A 94 -9.25 -11.97 -17.14
CA GLY A 94 -8.20 -12.43 -16.22
C GLY A 94 -6.82 -11.90 -16.56
N ASN A 95 -6.43 -11.89 -17.84
CA ASN A 95 -5.17 -11.30 -18.29
C ASN A 95 -5.11 -9.80 -17.96
N ARG A 96 -6.21 -9.07 -18.17
CA ARG A 96 -6.31 -7.64 -17.82
C ARG A 96 -6.19 -7.40 -16.31
N GLN A 97 -6.89 -8.19 -15.49
CA GLN A 97 -6.81 -8.07 -14.04
C GLN A 97 -5.38 -8.36 -13.54
N SER A 98 -4.74 -9.42 -14.05
CA SER A 98 -3.36 -9.78 -13.72
C SER A 98 -2.35 -8.69 -14.07
N GLN A 99 -2.54 -8.00 -15.22
CA GLN A 99 -1.69 -6.86 -15.59
C GLN A 99 -1.84 -5.69 -14.60
N LYS A 100 -3.07 -5.35 -14.20
CA LYS A 100 -3.32 -4.31 -13.19
C LYS A 100 -2.73 -4.68 -11.84
N ASP A 101 -2.90 -5.93 -11.42
CA ASP A 101 -2.36 -6.45 -10.17
C ASP A 101 -0.84 -6.39 -10.17
N ARG A 102 -0.19 -6.77 -11.29
CA ARG A 102 1.28 -6.69 -11.42
C ARG A 102 1.80 -5.27 -11.29
N LEU A 103 1.20 -4.31 -11.98
CA LEU A 103 1.60 -2.90 -11.87
C LEU A 103 1.39 -2.35 -10.45
N THR A 104 0.31 -2.76 -9.80
CA THR A 104 0.04 -2.37 -8.41
C THR A 104 1.09 -2.94 -7.46
N LEU A 105 1.52 -4.19 -7.67
CA LEU A 105 2.57 -4.83 -6.89
C LEU A 105 3.94 -4.22 -7.12
N GLU A 106 4.30 -3.91 -8.37
CA GLU A 106 5.55 -3.22 -8.71
C GLU A 106 5.61 -1.86 -8.01
N HIS A 107 4.55 -1.06 -8.08
CA HIS A 107 4.49 0.21 -7.35
C HIS A 107 4.56 0.06 -5.83
N ALA A 108 3.93 -0.97 -5.27
CA ALA A 108 4.02 -1.24 -3.83
C ALA A 108 5.44 -1.61 -3.41
N ALA A 109 6.17 -2.37 -4.25
CA ALA A 109 7.57 -2.72 -4.02
C ALA A 109 8.47 -1.48 -4.07
N ASP A 110 8.30 -0.62 -5.08
CA ASP A 110 9.05 0.63 -5.20
C ASP A 110 8.85 1.56 -3.99
N GLU A 111 7.62 1.60 -3.45
CA GLU A 111 7.32 2.42 -2.28
C GLU A 111 7.92 1.82 -1.00
N ALA A 112 7.94 0.50 -0.87
CA ALA A 112 8.61 -0.20 0.22
C ALA A 112 10.13 0.07 0.19
N ASP A 113 10.77 -0.01 -0.98
CA ASP A 113 12.21 0.27 -1.14
C ASP A 113 12.55 1.72 -0.73
N LYS A 114 11.69 2.68 -1.08
CA LYS A 114 11.86 4.08 -0.63
C LYS A 114 11.70 4.22 0.88
N ALA A 115 10.72 3.54 1.48
CA ALA A 115 10.53 3.53 2.92
C ALA A 115 11.75 2.94 3.64
N ASP A 116 12.32 1.86 3.12
CA ASP A 116 13.54 1.25 3.65
C ASP A 116 14.75 2.18 3.54
N MET A 117 14.92 2.87 2.41
CA MET A 117 15.96 3.90 2.27
C MET A 117 15.78 5.05 3.27
N GLN A 118 14.55 5.48 3.53
CA GLN A 118 14.25 6.50 4.54
C GLN A 118 14.56 6.00 5.95
N ASN A 119 14.21 4.76 6.28
CA ASN A 119 14.55 4.12 7.55
C ASN A 119 16.06 4.09 7.78
N VAL A 120 16.85 3.72 6.76
CA VAL A 120 18.32 3.74 6.85
C VAL A 120 18.86 5.16 7.10
N GLN A 121 18.28 6.19 6.47
CA GLN A 121 18.69 7.58 6.71
C GLN A 121 18.36 8.03 8.14
N ILE A 122 17.20 7.66 8.66
CA ILE A 122 16.80 7.95 10.04
C ILE A 122 17.76 7.27 11.02
N LEU A 123 18.12 6.00 10.80
CA LEU A 123 19.08 5.28 11.65
C LEU A 123 20.44 5.96 11.67
N LYS A 124 20.95 6.40 10.51
CA LYS A 124 22.21 7.17 10.45
C LYS A 124 22.13 8.49 11.20
N ALA A 125 21.02 9.21 11.08
CA ALA A 125 20.82 10.47 11.82
C ALA A 125 20.78 10.24 13.34
N ILE A 126 20.15 9.14 13.79
CA ILE A 126 20.14 8.75 15.20
C ILE A 126 21.56 8.41 15.68
N GLU A 127 22.33 7.67 14.89
CA GLU A 127 23.73 7.34 15.20
C GLU A 127 24.59 8.60 15.34
N GLU A 128 24.46 9.56 14.42
CA GLU A 128 25.16 10.84 14.46
C GLU A 128 24.82 11.65 15.72
N VAL A 129 23.52 11.77 16.05
CA VAL A 129 23.05 12.46 17.27
C VAL A 129 23.55 11.76 18.54
N THR A 130 23.58 10.42 18.55
CA THR A 130 24.10 9.63 19.67
C THR A 130 25.58 9.89 19.87
N GLY A 131 26.39 9.83 18.81
CA GLY A 131 27.83 10.10 18.88
C GLY A 131 28.16 11.54 19.32
N MET A 132 27.34 12.53 18.92
CA MET A 132 27.50 13.90 19.40
C MET A 132 27.14 14.05 20.89
N THR A 133 26.15 13.30 21.36
CA THR A 133 25.77 13.25 22.78
C THR A 133 26.89 12.65 23.63
N GLU A 134 27.57 11.60 23.14
CA GLU A 134 28.74 11.02 23.80
C GLU A 134 29.89 12.03 23.91
N LYS A 135 30.22 12.73 22.82
CA LYS A 135 31.26 13.79 22.84
C LYS A 135 30.92 14.91 23.83
N ASN A 136 29.67 15.37 23.85
CA ASN A 136 29.23 16.38 24.81
C ASN A 136 29.34 15.88 26.26
N THR A 137 29.05 14.62 26.50
CA THR A 137 29.22 13.98 27.81
C THR A 137 30.70 13.93 28.21
N GLU A 138 31.59 13.57 27.28
CA GLU A 138 33.04 13.55 27.52
C GLU A 138 33.57 14.95 27.87
N VAL A 139 33.20 15.97 27.10
CA VAL A 139 33.59 17.37 27.40
C VAL A 139 33.08 17.80 28.77
N THR A 140 31.85 17.42 29.13
CA THR A 140 31.29 17.71 30.46
C THR A 140 32.13 17.07 31.57
N ILE A 141 32.56 15.81 31.40
CA ILE A 141 33.45 15.12 32.35
C ILE A 141 34.82 15.80 32.43
N GLN A 142 35.39 16.25 31.30
CA GLN A 142 36.66 16.97 31.30
C GLN A 142 36.57 18.30 32.07
N ILE A 143 35.50 19.06 31.85
CA ILE A 143 35.24 20.30 32.59
C ILE A 143 35.13 20.01 34.09
N LEU A 144 34.36 18.99 34.49
CA LEU A 144 34.22 18.57 35.88
C LEU A 144 35.59 18.28 36.53
N LYS A 145 36.46 17.51 35.88
CA LYS A 145 37.81 17.21 36.37
C LYS A 145 38.70 18.45 36.49
N HIS A 146 38.63 19.35 35.52
CA HIS A 146 39.43 20.57 35.54
C HIS A 146 39.00 21.49 36.69
N VAL A 147 37.68 21.66 36.88
CA VAL A 147 37.13 22.41 38.02
C VAL A 147 37.52 21.77 39.34
N GLU A 148 37.43 20.44 39.47
CA GLU A 148 37.87 19.73 40.69
C GLU A 148 39.35 20.01 41.00
N THR A 149 40.21 19.97 39.98
CA THR A 149 41.65 20.25 40.11
C THR A 149 41.91 21.68 40.61
N LEU A 150 41.22 22.66 40.02
CA LEU A 150 41.31 24.07 40.44
C LEU A 150 40.81 24.29 41.87
N VAL A 151 39.78 23.57 42.29
CA VAL A 151 39.28 23.63 43.67
C VAL A 151 40.31 23.05 44.64
N GLN A 152 40.92 21.89 44.31
CA GLN A 152 41.96 21.28 45.13
C GLN A 152 43.19 22.19 45.28
N GLU A 153 43.66 22.78 44.17
CA GLU A 153 44.80 23.71 44.17
C GLU A 153 44.55 24.92 45.07
N ASN A 154 43.38 25.56 44.94
CA ASN A 154 43.01 26.68 45.80
C ASN A 154 42.92 26.29 47.29
N VAL A 155 42.37 25.10 47.59
CA VAL A 155 42.29 24.60 48.97
C VAL A 155 43.70 24.37 49.55
N ASP A 156 44.60 23.76 48.79
CA ASP A 156 45.98 23.51 49.20
C ASP A 156 46.76 24.81 49.42
N GLU A 157 46.58 25.81 48.54
CA GLU A 157 47.15 27.14 48.71
C GLU A 157 46.67 27.81 50.01
N LEU A 158 45.37 27.76 50.30
CA LEU A 158 44.80 28.32 51.52
C LEU A 158 45.35 27.62 52.79
N VAL A 159 45.48 26.28 52.75
CA VAL A 159 46.07 25.51 53.84
C VAL A 159 47.55 25.88 54.04
N ALA A 160 48.33 26.01 52.96
CA ALA A 160 49.73 26.39 53.01
C ALA A 160 49.92 27.83 53.54
N ALA A 161 49.10 28.78 53.09
CA ALA A 161 49.10 30.16 53.56
C ALA A 161 48.75 30.26 55.06
N GLY A 162 47.74 29.48 55.51
CA GLY A 162 47.38 29.37 56.91
C GLY A 162 48.51 28.79 57.78
N LYS A 163 49.29 27.85 57.25
CA LYS A 163 50.43 27.24 57.93
C LYS A 163 51.61 28.22 58.08
N ARG A 164 51.90 29.05 57.07
CA ARG A 164 52.92 30.11 57.14
C ARG A 164 52.62 31.20 58.18
N ARG A 165 51.34 31.46 58.46
CA ARG A 165 50.91 32.42 59.49
C ARG A 165 51.13 31.93 60.93
N LYS A 166 51.31 30.62 61.13
CA LYS A 166 51.47 29.99 62.46
C LYS A 166 52.92 29.78 62.91
N THR A 167 53.94 30.04 62.09
CA THR A 167 55.35 29.94 62.50
C THR A 167 55.78 31.24 63.20
N PRO A 168 56.00 31.25 64.53
CA PRO A 168 56.48 32.45 65.23
C PRO A 168 57.95 32.64 64.89
N ARG A 169 58.32 33.88 64.57
CA ARG A 169 59.71 34.30 64.37
C ARG A 169 60.37 34.29 65.75
N THR A 170 61.28 33.35 66.00
CA THR A 170 62.20 33.34 67.14
C THR A 170 63.62 33.31 66.63
#